data_AF-A0A928T7S7-F1
#
_entry.id   AF-A0A928T7S7-F1
#
_cell.length_a   1.000
_cell.length_b   1.000
_cell.length_c   1.000
_cell.angle_alpha   90.00
_cell.angle_beta   90.00
_cell.angle_gamma   90.00
#
_symmetry.space_group_name_H-M   'P 1'
#
loop_
_entity.id
_entity.type
_entity.pdbx_description
1 polymer ?
#
loop_
_entity_poly.entity_id
_entity_poly.type
_entity_poly.pdbx_seq_one_letter_code
_entity_poly.pdbx_strand_id
1 'polypeptide(L)'
;MQPTPSTSRLNNTGSCPTLRGALQQLKEWTPNSRYGGHAFGFMDPNDKKTRDTRFAEFLEKRDSVLKWIKIYSPYELVSKDDPPVYLRYGDTPAIGQPQKDPTHTVNYGVKLQEHCRACGAECELNYPGAPEVKHKSIAEFLIAKLKE
;
A
#
# COMPACT_ATOMS: atom_id res chain seq x y z
N MET A 1 26.58 -16.72 38.53
CA MET A 1 27.07 -15.79 37.50
C MET A 1 26.39 -16.14 36.19
N GLN A 2 25.35 -15.42 35.81
CA GLN A 2 24.75 -15.53 34.47
C GLN A 2 25.35 -14.42 33.60
N PRO A 3 25.78 -14.70 32.36
CA PRO A 3 26.28 -13.66 31.48
C PRO A 3 25.12 -12.86 30.91
N THR A 4 25.18 -11.55 31.07
CA THR A 4 24.32 -10.55 30.42
C THR A 4 24.44 -10.64 28.89
N PRO A 5 23.34 -10.56 28.12
CA PRO A 5 23.44 -10.44 26.68
C PRO A 5 23.91 -9.04 26.30
N SER A 6 25.05 -9.02 25.63
CA SER A 6 25.64 -7.86 24.95
C SER A 6 24.63 -7.20 24.00
N THR A 7 24.41 -5.91 24.22
CA THR A 7 23.74 -5.00 23.28
C THR A 7 24.59 -4.85 22.02
N SER A 8 24.32 -5.67 21.00
CA SER A 8 24.83 -5.43 19.66
C SER A 8 24.08 -4.24 19.07
N ARG A 9 24.79 -3.11 18.96
CA ARG A 9 24.41 -1.93 18.18
C ARG A 9 24.00 -2.38 16.77
N LEU A 10 22.70 -2.30 16.48
CA LEU A 10 22.20 -2.33 15.11
C LEU A 10 22.60 -1.01 14.47
N ASN A 11 23.49 -1.11 13.49
CA ASN A 11 23.85 0.01 12.63
C ASN A 11 22.58 0.52 11.94
N ASN A 12 22.23 1.75 12.29
CA ASN A 12 21.12 2.52 11.76
C ASN A 12 21.48 3.02 10.34
N THR A 13 21.23 2.20 9.33
CA THR A 13 21.05 2.68 7.96
C THR A 13 19.54 2.76 7.71
N GLY A 14 18.97 3.97 7.78
CA GLY A 14 17.54 4.29 7.77
C GLY A 14 16.77 3.93 6.48
N SER A 15 16.82 2.68 6.04
CA SER A 15 15.96 2.19 4.96
C SER A 15 14.58 1.86 5.51
N CYS A 16 13.54 2.42 4.90
CA CYS A 16 12.15 1.98 5.03
C CYS A 16 12.09 0.45 4.83
N PRO A 17 11.42 -0.33 5.70
CA PRO A 17 11.38 -1.78 5.59
C PRO A 17 10.77 -2.22 4.25
N THR A 18 11.58 -2.72 3.34
CA THR A 18 11.07 -3.25 2.06
C THR A 18 10.36 -4.58 2.30
N LEU A 19 9.10 -4.69 1.88
CA LEU A 19 8.40 -5.97 1.94
C LEU A 19 8.84 -6.86 0.77
N ARG A 20 9.24 -8.09 1.08
CA ARG A 20 9.41 -9.13 0.06
C ARG A 20 8.03 -9.47 -0.51
N GLY A 21 7.74 -9.04 -1.73
CA GLY A 21 6.68 -9.62 -2.56
C GLY A 21 5.34 -8.90 -2.53
N ALA A 22 5.33 -7.59 -2.85
CA ALA A 22 4.16 -6.71 -2.92
C ALA A 22 2.90 -7.31 -3.60
N LEU A 23 3.06 -8.30 -4.50
CA LEU A 23 1.97 -8.91 -5.25
C LEU A 23 1.26 -10.07 -4.54
N GLN A 24 1.98 -10.88 -3.76
CA GLN A 24 1.37 -11.97 -3.01
C GLN A 24 0.48 -11.40 -1.88
N GLN A 25 0.93 -10.30 -1.29
CA GLN A 25 0.25 -9.59 -0.23
C GLN A 25 -1.11 -9.02 -0.67
N LEU A 26 -1.29 -8.64 -1.94
CA LEU A 26 -2.59 -8.19 -2.45
C LEU A 26 -3.68 -9.26 -2.28
N LYS A 27 -3.32 -10.53 -2.47
CA LYS A 27 -4.24 -11.66 -2.28
C LYS A 27 -4.49 -11.98 -0.82
N GLU A 28 -3.50 -11.79 0.04
CA GLU A 28 -3.66 -11.93 1.49
C GLU A 28 -4.57 -10.85 2.06
N TRP A 29 -4.47 -9.61 1.57
CA TRP A 29 -5.29 -8.50 2.03
C TRP A 29 -6.69 -8.53 1.41
N THR A 30 -6.79 -8.94 0.15
CA THR A 30 -8.04 -8.94 -0.63
C THR A 30 -8.05 -10.17 -1.55
N PRO A 31 -8.62 -11.32 -1.11
CA PRO A 31 -8.55 -12.60 -1.84
C PRO A 31 -9.09 -12.55 -3.27
N ASN A 32 -10.10 -11.73 -3.53
CA ASN A 32 -10.67 -11.52 -4.86
C ASN A 32 -9.99 -10.37 -5.65
N SER A 33 -8.79 -9.94 -5.24
CA SER A 33 -8.00 -8.97 -6.00
C SER A 33 -7.72 -9.49 -7.42
N ARG A 34 -7.93 -8.61 -8.39
CA ARG A 34 -7.82 -8.89 -9.83
C ARG A 34 -7.11 -7.76 -10.60
N TYR A 35 -6.68 -6.72 -9.89
CA TYR A 35 -6.05 -5.55 -10.49
C TYR A 35 -4.55 -5.77 -10.68
N GLY A 36 -4.02 -5.39 -11.84
CA GLY A 36 -2.58 -5.45 -12.11
C GLY A 36 -2.25 -6.01 -13.50
N GLY A 37 -3.01 -6.98 -14.00
CA GLY A 37 -2.80 -7.55 -15.34
C GLY A 37 -2.70 -6.49 -16.44
N HIS A 38 -3.76 -5.72 -16.66
CA HIS A 38 -3.74 -4.65 -17.65
C HIS A 38 -2.72 -3.54 -17.36
N ALA A 39 -2.50 -3.20 -16.09
CA ALA A 39 -1.58 -2.12 -15.70
C ALA A 39 -0.13 -2.42 -16.11
N PHE A 40 0.23 -3.70 -16.18
CA PHE A 40 1.55 -4.16 -16.59
C PHE A 40 1.57 -4.81 -17.98
N GLY A 41 0.55 -4.55 -18.81
CA GLY A 41 0.52 -4.98 -20.21
C GLY A 41 0.00 -6.40 -20.46
N PHE A 42 -0.49 -7.10 -19.44
CA PHE A 42 -1.17 -8.39 -19.59
C PHE A 42 -2.65 -8.16 -19.91
N MET A 43 -2.93 -7.60 -21.09
CA MET A 43 -4.28 -7.48 -21.64
C MET A 43 -4.23 -7.44 -23.17
N ASP A 44 -5.36 -7.74 -23.82
CA ASP A 44 -5.52 -7.36 -25.23
C ASP A 44 -5.92 -5.87 -25.31
N PRO A 45 -5.10 -4.99 -25.89
CA PRO A 45 -5.44 -3.57 -26.02
C PRO A 45 -6.68 -3.32 -26.89
N ASN A 46 -7.04 -4.27 -27.74
CA ASN A 46 -8.20 -4.18 -28.64
C ASN A 46 -9.47 -4.78 -28.04
N ASP A 47 -9.39 -5.53 -26.93
CA ASP A 47 -10.56 -6.09 -26.24
C ASP A 47 -10.62 -5.70 -24.77
N LYS A 48 -11.36 -4.61 -24.49
CA LYS A 48 -11.60 -4.10 -23.14
C LYS A 48 -12.28 -5.11 -22.21
N LYS A 49 -12.99 -6.12 -22.72
CA LYS A 49 -13.63 -7.15 -21.88
C LYS A 49 -12.59 -8.03 -21.17
N THR A 50 -11.36 -8.09 -21.69
CA THR A 50 -10.27 -8.90 -21.14
C THR A 50 -9.40 -8.15 -20.13
N ARG A 51 -9.68 -6.86 -19.88
CA ARG A 51 -8.82 -5.97 -19.07
C ARG A 51 -8.45 -6.56 -17.70
N ASP A 52 -9.40 -7.17 -17.00
CA ASP A 52 -9.22 -7.66 -15.62
C ASP A 52 -9.21 -9.20 -15.53
N THR A 53 -8.98 -9.91 -16.64
CA THR A 53 -9.04 -11.39 -16.68
C THR A 53 -7.68 -12.07 -16.57
N ARG A 54 -6.58 -11.31 -16.68
CA ARG A 54 -5.20 -11.84 -16.72
C ARG A 54 -4.41 -11.65 -15.42
N PHE A 55 -5.09 -11.53 -14.28
CA PHE A 55 -4.41 -11.38 -12.98
C PHE A 55 -3.55 -12.61 -12.62
N ALA A 56 -3.99 -13.82 -12.95
CA ALA A 56 -3.21 -15.03 -12.70
C ALA A 56 -1.88 -15.01 -13.47
N GLU A 57 -1.92 -14.66 -14.75
CA GLU A 57 -0.72 -14.51 -15.59
C GLU A 57 0.21 -13.43 -15.04
N PHE A 58 -0.33 -12.32 -14.56
CA PHE A 58 0.44 -11.27 -13.90
C PHE A 58 1.15 -11.77 -12.64
N LEU A 59 0.48 -12.58 -11.81
CA LEU A 59 1.09 -13.15 -10.60
C LEU A 59 2.19 -14.16 -10.92
N GLU A 60 2.01 -14.98 -11.96
CA GLU A 60 3.03 -15.91 -12.45
C GLU A 60 4.25 -15.17 -13.01
N LYS A 61 4.02 -14.10 -13.78
CA LYS A 61 5.06 -13.27 -14.40
C LYS A 61 5.54 -12.13 -13.49
N ARG A 62 5.22 -12.16 -12.20
CA ARG A 62 5.57 -11.08 -11.24
C ARG A 62 7.04 -10.67 -11.29
N ASP A 63 7.95 -11.62 -11.50
CA ASP A 63 9.38 -11.38 -11.44
C ASP A 63 9.85 -10.55 -12.65
N SER A 64 9.16 -10.63 -13.80
CA SER A 64 9.48 -9.84 -15.00
C SER A 64 9.09 -8.36 -14.86
N VAL A 65 8.14 -8.06 -13.98
CA VAL A 65 7.60 -6.71 -13.75
C VAL A 65 8.07 -6.10 -12.42
N LEU A 66 8.77 -6.88 -11.58
CA LEU A 66 9.22 -6.46 -10.26
C LEU A 66 10.08 -5.17 -10.31
N LYS A 67 10.92 -5.02 -11.34
CA LYS A 67 11.71 -3.79 -11.55
C LYS A 67 10.80 -2.57 -11.66
N TRP A 68 9.71 -2.67 -12.41
CA TRP A 68 8.76 -1.57 -12.59
C TRP A 68 7.96 -1.30 -11.33
N ILE A 69 7.55 -2.35 -10.61
CA ILE A 69 6.87 -2.21 -9.31
C ILE A 69 7.72 -1.42 -8.33
N LYS A 70 9.03 -1.74 -8.23
CA LYS A 70 9.95 -1.01 -7.35
C LYS A 70 10.13 0.47 -7.71
N ILE A 71 9.96 0.83 -8.97
CA ILE A 71 10.18 2.20 -9.47
C ILE A 71 8.90 3.03 -9.47
N TYR A 72 7.72 2.40 -9.53
CA TYR A 72 6.44 3.09 -9.69
C TYR A 72 5.44 2.87 -8.56
N SER A 73 5.61 1.86 -7.72
CA SER A 73 4.69 1.62 -6.60
C SER A 73 4.92 2.68 -5.51
N PRO A 74 3.92 3.48 -5.13
CA PRO A 74 4.04 4.36 -3.97
C PRO A 74 4.43 3.61 -2.71
N TYR A 75 3.99 2.35 -2.59
CA TYR A 75 4.33 1.48 -1.47
C TYR A 75 5.83 1.14 -1.41
N GLU A 76 6.52 1.01 -2.55
CA GLU A 76 7.97 0.71 -2.58
C GLU A 76 8.83 1.96 -2.41
N LEU A 77 8.24 3.15 -2.58
CA LEU A 77 8.94 4.43 -2.62
C LEU A 77 8.79 5.25 -1.34
N VAL A 78 8.00 4.79 -0.38
CA VAL A 78 7.79 5.51 0.88
C VAL A 78 9.13 5.80 1.56
N SER A 79 9.33 7.05 1.91
CA SER A 79 10.51 7.53 2.63
C SER A 79 10.10 8.47 3.77
N LYS A 80 10.97 8.63 4.77
CA LYS A 80 10.71 9.49 5.92
C LYS A 80 10.51 10.96 5.54
N ASP A 81 11.16 11.39 4.47
CA ASP A 81 11.16 12.79 4.02
C ASP A 81 9.99 13.09 3.07
N ASP A 82 9.10 12.11 2.83
CA ASP A 82 7.90 12.30 2.02
C ASP A 82 6.92 13.27 2.69
N PRO A 83 6.16 14.06 1.90
CA PRO A 83 5.13 14.93 2.45
C PRO A 83 4.02 14.13 3.13
N PRO A 84 3.29 14.72 4.10
CA PRO A 84 2.14 14.08 4.72
C PRO A 84 1.10 13.61 3.69
N VAL A 85 0.62 12.37 3.84
CA VAL A 85 -0.36 11.77 2.94
C VAL A 85 -1.73 11.70 3.61
N TYR A 86 -2.78 12.03 2.87
CA TYR A 86 -4.17 11.85 3.31
C TYR A 86 -4.92 10.93 2.35
N LEU A 87 -5.36 9.78 2.86
CA LEU A 87 -6.12 8.78 2.12
C LEU A 87 -7.59 8.83 2.54
N ARG A 88 -8.51 8.91 1.57
CA ARG A 88 -9.95 8.93 1.83
C ARG A 88 -10.66 7.84 1.05
N TYR A 89 -11.48 7.06 1.75
CA TYR A 89 -12.31 6.02 1.15
C TYR A 89 -13.78 6.18 1.54
N GLY A 90 -14.67 5.65 0.69
CA GLY A 90 -16.12 5.65 0.92
C GLY A 90 -16.67 4.38 1.58
N ASP A 91 -15.88 3.31 1.64
CA ASP A 91 -16.24 2.00 2.21
C ASP A 91 -15.45 1.72 3.50
N THR A 92 -15.64 0.53 4.11
CA THR A 92 -14.88 0.09 5.29
C THR A 92 -13.90 -1.02 4.95
N PRO A 93 -12.77 -1.16 5.70
CA PRO A 93 -11.83 -2.24 5.46
C PRO A 93 -12.38 -3.59 5.95
N ALA A 94 -12.01 -4.65 5.26
CA ALA A 94 -12.18 -6.02 5.70
C ALA A 94 -11.00 -6.86 5.17
N ILE A 95 -9.88 -6.77 5.88
CA ILE A 95 -8.62 -7.44 5.56
C ILE A 95 -8.84 -8.96 5.52
N GLY A 96 -8.33 -9.61 4.47
CA GLY A 96 -8.44 -11.05 4.26
C GLY A 96 -9.80 -11.51 3.74
N GLN A 97 -10.72 -10.59 3.43
CA GLN A 97 -12.06 -10.90 2.94
C GLN A 97 -12.29 -10.37 1.52
N PRO A 98 -13.09 -11.05 0.69
CA PRO A 98 -13.51 -10.52 -0.60
C PRO A 98 -14.19 -9.16 -0.48
N GLN A 99 -13.88 -8.26 -1.42
CA GLN A 99 -14.40 -6.90 -1.46
C GLN A 99 -15.33 -6.70 -2.67
N LYS A 100 -16.38 -5.90 -2.53
CA LYS A 100 -17.28 -5.55 -3.66
C LYS A 100 -16.50 -4.89 -4.80
N ASP A 101 -15.63 -3.94 -4.45
CA ASP A 101 -14.67 -3.31 -5.35
C ASP A 101 -13.24 -3.57 -4.85
N PRO A 102 -12.59 -4.65 -5.32
CA PRO A 102 -11.25 -5.01 -4.85
C PRO A 102 -10.14 -4.10 -5.40
N THR A 103 -10.43 -3.23 -6.37
CA THR A 103 -9.45 -2.28 -6.92
C THR A 103 -9.38 -1.01 -6.05
N HIS A 104 -10.53 -0.55 -5.55
CA HIS A 104 -10.64 0.67 -4.74
C HIS A 104 -10.85 0.38 -3.23
N THR A 105 -10.47 -0.81 -2.77
CA THR A 105 -10.67 -1.25 -1.39
C THR A 105 -9.85 -0.45 -0.38
N VAL A 106 -10.44 -0.23 0.80
CA VAL A 106 -9.80 0.41 1.95
C VAL A 106 -8.68 -0.44 2.53
N ASN A 107 -8.66 -1.76 2.25
CA ASN A 107 -7.60 -2.66 2.67
C ASN A 107 -6.21 -2.17 2.22
N TYR A 108 -6.12 -1.58 1.01
CA TYR A 108 -4.88 -0.98 0.52
C TYR A 108 -4.51 0.29 1.30
N GLY A 109 -5.50 1.12 1.64
CA GLY A 109 -5.29 2.31 2.46
C GLY A 109 -4.76 1.99 3.84
N VAL A 110 -5.32 0.98 4.51
CA VAL A 110 -4.86 0.49 5.83
C VAL A 110 -3.40 0.05 5.73
N LYS A 111 -3.06 -0.78 4.74
CA LYS A 111 -1.72 -1.34 4.60
C LYS A 111 -0.67 -0.30 4.18
N LEU A 112 -1.06 0.67 3.35
CA LEU A 112 -0.21 1.80 3.02
C LEU A 112 0.04 2.69 4.25
N GLN A 113 -0.99 2.97 5.05
CA GLN A 113 -0.83 3.77 6.28
C GLN A 113 0.11 3.09 7.28
N GLU A 114 -0.08 1.78 7.52
CA GLU A 114 0.83 0.99 8.38
C GLU A 114 2.28 1.12 7.89
N HIS A 115 2.50 1.04 6.58
CA HIS A 115 3.81 1.14 5.98
C HIS A 115 4.42 2.53 6.09
N CYS A 116 3.67 3.59 5.75
CA CYS A 116 4.07 4.98 5.95
C CYS A 116 4.51 5.23 7.39
N ARG A 117 3.70 4.83 8.37
CA ARG A 117 4.00 4.99 9.79
C ARG A 117 5.26 4.22 10.20
N ALA A 118 5.44 3.00 9.71
CA ALA A 118 6.64 2.20 9.96
C ALA A 118 7.91 2.84 9.37
N CYS A 119 7.78 3.61 8.29
CA CYS A 119 8.87 4.35 7.65
C CYS A 119 9.05 5.78 8.18
N GLY A 120 8.23 6.18 9.16
CA GLY A 120 8.28 7.50 9.77
C GLY A 120 7.61 8.61 8.95
N ALA A 121 6.91 8.27 7.87
CA ALA A 121 6.12 9.20 7.07
C ALA A 121 4.73 9.41 7.69
N GLU A 122 4.25 10.65 7.67
CA GLU A 122 2.90 10.96 8.16
C GLU A 122 1.84 10.48 7.15
N CYS A 123 0.90 9.66 7.63
CA CYS A 123 -0.22 9.19 6.80
C CYS A 123 -1.51 9.16 7.61
N GLU A 124 -2.48 9.95 7.17
CA GLU A 124 -3.86 9.98 7.66
C GLU A 124 -4.76 9.14 6.74
N LEU A 125 -5.65 8.37 7.36
CA LEU A 125 -6.58 7.49 6.67
C LEU A 125 -7.98 7.76 7.20
N ASN A 126 -8.89 8.14 6.32
CA ASN A 126 -10.27 8.46 6.64
C ASN A 126 -11.23 7.58 5.82
N TYR A 127 -12.09 6.87 6.52
CA TYR A 127 -13.18 6.06 5.99
C TYR A 127 -14.31 6.00 7.03
N PRO A 128 -15.54 5.57 6.68
CA PRO A 128 -16.63 5.43 7.65
C PRO A 128 -16.24 4.59 8.86
N GLY A 129 -16.24 5.18 10.06
CA GLY A 129 -15.84 4.50 11.29
C GLY A 129 -14.33 4.34 11.48
N ALA A 130 -13.49 5.07 10.72
CA ALA A 130 -12.06 5.10 10.94
C ALA A 130 -11.71 5.58 12.36
N PRO A 131 -10.77 4.90 13.05
CA PRO A 131 -10.27 5.39 14.32
C PRO A 131 -9.37 6.62 14.09
N GLU A 132 -9.21 7.45 15.12
CA GLU A 132 -8.17 8.51 15.15
C GLU A 132 -8.23 9.53 13.99
N VAL A 133 -9.42 9.83 13.46
CA VAL A 133 -9.60 10.84 12.40
C VAL A 133 -9.25 12.24 12.93
N LYS A 134 -8.10 12.78 12.50
CA LYS A 134 -7.67 14.15 12.80
C LYS A 134 -8.36 15.16 11.91
N HIS A 135 -8.26 14.98 10.59
CA HIS A 135 -8.94 15.82 9.60
C HIS A 135 -10.13 15.08 8.98
N LYS A 136 -11.32 15.69 9.03
CA LYS A 136 -12.56 15.07 8.52
C LYS A 136 -12.69 15.15 7.01
N SER A 137 -11.93 16.04 6.37
CA SER A 137 -11.97 16.27 4.93
C SER A 137 -10.59 16.57 4.36
N ILE A 138 -10.46 16.38 3.05
CA ILE A 138 -9.26 16.76 2.30
C ILE A 138 -8.98 18.27 2.47
N ALA A 139 -10.03 19.10 2.50
CA ALA A 139 -9.88 20.53 2.69
C ALA A 139 -9.28 20.89 4.05
N GLU A 140 -9.77 20.27 5.14
CA GLU A 140 -9.21 20.46 6.49
C GLU A 140 -7.73 20.04 6.54
N PHE A 141 -7.40 18.89 5.98
CA PHE A 141 -6.03 18.39 5.92
C PHE A 141 -5.10 19.34 5.17
N LEU A 142 -5.49 19.79 3.97
CA LEU A 142 -4.69 20.70 3.16
C LEU A 142 -4.53 22.07 3.84
N ILE A 143 -5.59 22.60 4.46
CA ILE A 143 -5.52 23.87 5.19
C ILE A 143 -4.54 23.78 6.37
N ALA A 144 -4.52 22.65 7.08
CA ALA A 144 -3.59 22.43 8.17
C ALA A 144 -2.14 22.34 7.65
N LYS A 145 -1.88 21.45 6.68
CA LYS A 145 -0.52 21.16 6.20
C LYS A 145 0.13 22.26 5.37
N LEU A 146 -0.64 23.07 4.66
CA LEU A 146 -0.09 24.16 3.83
C LEU A 146 0.12 25.47 4.61
N LYS A 147 -0.15 25.48 5.91
CA LYS A 147 0.10 26.63 6.81
C LYS A 147 1.26 26.41 7.78
N GLU A 148 1.82 25.19 7.81
CA GLU A 148 3.02 24.82 8.55
C GLU A 148 4.28 25.36 7.84
#